data_AF-A0A4R6C8D2-F1
#
_entry.id   AF-A0A4R6C8D2-F1
#
_cell.length_a   1.000
_cell.length_b   1.000
_cell.length_c   1.000
_cell.angle_alpha   90.00
_cell.angle_beta   90.00
_cell.angle_gamma   90.00
#
_symmetry.space_group_name_H-M   'P 1'
#
loop_
_entity.id
_entity.type
_entity.pdbx_description
1 polymer ?
#
loop_
_entity_poly.entity_id
_entity_poly.type
_entity_poly.pdbx_seq_one_letter_code
_entity_poly.pdbx_strand_id
1 'polypeptide(L)'
;MFRLLKGTIKLLLIVTVCIMIYLIIQFNPFTTPQTQTSNDHDAVAYDLEDNALFSNIPLSQVKNAFNFMDKKEFMAVSGLNLMGYNDEYLAGKRGDDYILYRFGERQVLVFPDEYTLNQALTERNQQIDLKDISSY
;
A
#
# COMPACT_ATOMS: atom_id res chain seq x y z
N MET A 1 23.28 -16.08 -34.94
CA MET A 1 22.28 -16.62 -33.99
C MET A 1 22.28 -15.93 -32.62
N PHE A 2 23.41 -15.60 -32.00
CA PHE A 2 23.46 -14.98 -30.65
C PHE A 2 22.81 -13.59 -30.49
N ARG A 3 22.67 -12.80 -31.57
CA ARG A 3 22.00 -11.48 -31.53
C ARG A 3 20.48 -11.58 -31.41
N LEU A 4 19.86 -12.59 -32.05
CA LEU A 4 18.42 -12.84 -31.95
C LEU A 4 18.05 -13.37 -30.56
N LEU A 5 18.89 -14.22 -29.97
CA LEU A 5 18.69 -14.79 -28.63
C LEU A 5 18.70 -13.72 -27.51
N LYS A 6 19.54 -12.68 -27.63
CA LYS A 6 19.54 -11.57 -26.67
C LYS A 6 18.30 -10.68 -26.80
N GLY A 7 17.78 -10.51 -28.03
CA GLY A 7 16.54 -9.79 -28.29
C GLY A 7 15.33 -10.50 -27.70
N THR A 8 15.25 -11.83 -27.85
CA THR A 8 14.15 -12.63 -27.28
C THR A 8 14.17 -12.66 -25.76
N ILE A 9 15.35 -12.65 -25.12
CA ILE A 9 15.45 -12.57 -23.65
C ILE A 9 14.95 -11.21 -23.13
N LYS A 10 15.33 -10.10 -23.78
CA LYS A 10 14.81 -8.77 -23.42
C LYS A 10 13.30 -8.67 -23.63
N LEU A 11 12.79 -9.24 -24.73
CA LEU A 11 11.36 -9.27 -25.02
C LEU A 11 10.61 -10.08 -23.95
N LEU A 12 11.13 -11.24 -23.57
CA LEU A 12 10.52 -12.10 -22.54
C LEU A 12 10.43 -11.36 -21.20
N LEU A 13 11.49 -10.64 -20.81
CA LEU A 13 11.55 -9.90 -19.55
C LEU A 13 10.56 -8.72 -19.53
N ILE A 14 10.42 -8.00 -20.65
CA ILE A 14 9.41 -6.95 -20.80
C ILE A 14 8.00 -7.55 -20.71
N VAL A 15 7.76 -8.69 -21.35
CA VAL A 15 6.46 -9.37 -21.32
C VAL A 15 6.11 -9.84 -19.91
N THR A 16 7.05 -10.41 -19.15
CA THR A 16 6.79 -10.78 -17.74
C THR A 16 6.48 -9.58 -16.87
N VAL A 17 7.20 -8.46 -17.04
CA VAL A 17 6.91 -7.22 -16.30
C VAL A 17 5.53 -6.67 -16.69
N CYS A 18 5.16 -6.67 -17.97
CA CYS A 18 3.83 -6.28 -18.41
C CYS A 18 2.73 -7.18 -17.86
N ILE A 19 2.95 -8.49 -17.77
CA ILE A 19 2.01 -9.44 -17.16
C ILE A 19 1.86 -9.18 -15.65
N MET A 20 2.96 -8.93 -14.94
CA MET A 20 2.92 -8.57 -13.51
C MET A 20 2.14 -7.27 -13.28
N ILE A 21 2.37 -6.24 -14.10
CA ILE A 21 1.62 -4.96 -14.04
C ILE A 21 0.13 -5.19 -14.36
N TYR A 22 -0.17 -6.00 -15.38
CA TYR A 22 -1.55 -6.34 -15.75
C TYR A 22 -2.30 -7.07 -14.61
N LEU A 23 -1.63 -8.01 -13.94
CA LEU A 23 -2.17 -8.71 -12.78
C LEU A 23 -2.41 -7.76 -11.59
N ILE A 24 -1.51 -6.80 -11.35
CA ILE A 24 -1.69 -5.78 -10.29
C ILE A 24 -2.92 -4.89 -10.57
N ILE A 25 -3.20 -4.55 -11.83
CA ILE A 25 -4.36 -3.72 -12.20
C ILE A 25 -5.68 -4.52 -12.12
N GLN A 26 -5.70 -5.77 -12.62
CA GLN A 26 -6.90 -6.62 -12.61
C GLN A 26 -7.27 -7.10 -11.21
N PHE A 27 -6.28 -7.45 -10.39
CA PHE A 27 -6.46 -7.82 -8.99
C PHE A 27 -6.18 -6.65 -8.06
N ASN A 28 -6.55 -5.44 -8.47
CA ASN A 28 -6.52 -4.27 -7.60
C ASN A 28 -7.77 -4.33 -6.68
N PRO A 29 -7.65 -4.75 -5.39
CA PRO A 29 -8.79 -5.06 -4.53
C PRO A 29 -9.62 -3.83 -4.13
N PHE A 30 -9.17 -2.64 -4.52
CA PHE A 30 -9.78 -1.34 -4.22
C PHE A 30 -10.94 -0.99 -5.17
N THR A 31 -11.36 -1.91 -6.04
CA THR A 31 -12.51 -1.74 -6.95
C THR A 31 -13.77 -2.46 -6.47
N THR A 32 -13.68 -3.22 -5.38
CA THR A 32 -14.80 -3.98 -4.80
C THR A 32 -15.27 -3.32 -3.50
N PRO A 33 -16.48 -2.73 -3.46
CA PRO A 33 -16.98 -2.06 -2.27
C PRO A 33 -17.74 -3.04 -1.36
N GLN A 34 -17.12 -3.58 -0.31
CA GLN A 34 -17.75 -4.22 0.88
C GLN A 34 -16.74 -4.13 2.04
N THR A 35 -17.03 -3.87 3.32
CA THR A 35 -18.26 -3.85 4.13
C THR A 35 -18.13 -2.69 5.14
N GLN A 36 -19.15 -1.85 5.27
CA GLN A 36 -19.11 -0.68 6.16
C GLN A 36 -19.40 -1.08 7.61
N THR A 37 -18.45 -0.80 8.50
CA THR A 37 -18.73 -0.63 9.93
C THR A 37 -17.91 0.55 10.44
N SER A 38 -18.56 1.70 10.55
CA SER A 38 -17.95 2.97 10.99
C SER A 38 -18.10 3.15 12.50
N ASN A 39 -17.01 3.60 13.15
CA ASN A 39 -17.01 4.33 14.42
C ASN A 39 -15.73 5.18 14.56
N ASP A 40 -15.18 5.66 13.44
CA ASP A 40 -14.09 6.62 13.44
C ASP A 40 -14.30 7.60 12.29
N HIS A 41 -14.40 8.89 12.60
CA HIS A 41 -14.50 10.06 11.72
C HIS A 41 -14.60 9.78 10.21
N ASP A 42 -15.77 9.35 9.72
CA ASP A 42 -16.05 9.05 8.30
C ASP A 42 -15.09 8.06 7.61
N ALA A 43 -14.28 7.34 8.39
CA ALA A 43 -13.34 6.35 7.90
C ALA A 43 -14.09 5.08 7.47
N VAL A 44 -13.65 4.52 6.35
CA VAL A 44 -14.10 3.21 5.86
C VAL A 44 -12.99 2.21 6.11
N ALA A 45 -13.30 1.16 6.88
CA ALA A 45 -12.38 0.06 7.13
C ALA A 45 -12.45 -0.96 5.97
N TYR A 46 -11.29 -1.39 5.49
CA TYR A 46 -11.14 -2.42 4.47
C TYR A 46 -10.30 -3.57 5.01
N ASP A 47 -10.75 -4.81 4.83
CA ASP A 47 -10.00 -5.99 5.24
C ASP A 47 -8.84 -6.28 4.25
N LEU A 48 -7.68 -6.61 4.83
CA LEU A 48 -6.43 -6.92 4.13
C LEU A 48 -6.33 -8.38 3.70
N GLU A 49 -7.19 -9.27 4.20
CA GLU A 49 -7.19 -10.69 3.79
C GLU A 49 -7.42 -10.86 2.29
N ASP A 50 -8.09 -9.88 1.65
CA ASP A 50 -8.31 -9.84 0.20
C ASP A 50 -7.14 -9.20 -0.58
N ASN A 51 -6.07 -8.73 0.10
CA ASN A 51 -4.93 -8.07 -0.53
C ASN A 51 -3.75 -9.02 -0.74
N ALA A 52 -3.40 -9.26 -1.99
CA ALA A 52 -2.29 -10.12 -2.39
C ALA A 52 -0.94 -9.76 -1.75
N LEU A 53 -0.69 -8.48 -1.45
CA LEU A 53 0.56 -8.02 -0.82
C LEU A 53 0.72 -8.51 0.63
N PHE A 54 -0.38 -8.74 1.34
CA PHE A 54 -0.38 -9.13 2.76
C PHE A 54 -0.78 -10.59 2.98
N SER A 55 -1.46 -11.21 2.01
CA SER A 55 -1.94 -12.61 2.09
C SER A 55 -0.88 -13.65 2.48
N ASN A 56 0.39 -13.40 2.15
CA ASN A 56 1.49 -14.34 2.38
C ASN A 56 2.43 -13.95 3.53
N ILE A 57 2.14 -12.84 4.24
CA ILE A 57 2.98 -12.37 5.35
C ILE A 57 2.19 -12.56 6.64
N PRO A 58 2.69 -13.34 7.62
CA PRO A 58 2.07 -13.40 8.93
C PRO A 58 1.93 -11.99 9.49
N LEU A 59 0.75 -11.62 9.98
CA LEU A 59 0.45 -10.25 10.45
C LEU A 59 1.50 -9.73 11.45
N SER A 60 1.96 -10.58 12.36
CA SER A 60 3.00 -10.26 13.34
C SER A 60 4.37 -9.91 12.72
N GLN A 61 4.61 -10.28 11.47
CA GLN A 61 5.86 -10.01 10.74
C GLN A 61 5.74 -8.84 9.75
N VAL A 62 4.55 -8.28 9.56
CA VAL A 62 4.34 -7.23 8.54
C VAL A 62 5.22 -6.01 8.80
N LYS A 63 5.39 -5.57 10.05
CA LYS A 63 6.31 -4.47 10.40
C LYS A 63 7.75 -4.77 9.97
N ASN A 64 8.22 -5.98 10.25
CA ASN A 64 9.58 -6.38 9.92
C ASN A 64 9.77 -6.44 8.41
N ALA A 65 8.85 -7.08 7.68
CA ALA A 65 8.86 -7.12 6.23
C ALA A 65 8.86 -5.69 5.63
N PHE A 66 7.98 -4.82 6.12
CA PHE A 66 7.94 -3.41 5.73
C PHE A 66 9.26 -2.68 5.97
N ASN A 67 9.90 -2.91 7.12
CA ASN A 67 11.20 -2.30 7.44
C ASN A 67 12.29 -2.72 6.46
N PHE A 68 12.31 -3.99 6.02
CA PHE A 68 13.28 -4.50 5.05
C PHE A 68 13.01 -4.07 3.59
N MET A 69 11.78 -3.68 3.24
CA MET A 69 11.45 -3.24 1.89
C MET A 69 12.07 -1.87 1.56
N ASP A 70 12.52 -1.70 0.33
CA ASP A 70 12.83 -0.37 -0.21
C ASP A 70 11.55 0.48 -0.24
N LYS A 71 11.63 1.68 0.33
CA LYS A 71 10.44 2.53 0.55
C LYS A 71 9.92 3.12 -0.75
N LYS A 72 10.81 3.41 -1.72
CA LYS A 72 10.40 3.89 -3.04
C LYS A 72 9.72 2.79 -3.84
N GLU A 73 10.28 1.58 -3.83
CA GLU A 73 9.67 0.42 -4.48
C GLU A 73 8.31 0.09 -3.86
N PHE A 74 8.22 0.11 -2.53
CA PHE A 74 6.96 -0.10 -1.82
C PHE A 74 5.91 0.94 -2.23
N MET A 75 6.25 2.23 -2.24
CA MET A 75 5.33 3.29 -2.67
C MET A 75 4.90 3.11 -4.12
N ALA A 76 5.83 2.80 -5.03
CA ALA A 76 5.54 2.59 -6.44
C ALA A 76 4.60 1.39 -6.69
N VAL A 77 4.79 0.29 -5.96
CA VAL A 77 3.96 -0.93 -6.11
C VAL A 77 2.60 -0.76 -5.44
N SER A 78 2.54 -0.14 -4.27
CA SER A 78 1.29 0.13 -3.55
C SER A 78 0.45 1.25 -4.17
N GLY A 79 1.06 2.08 -5.02
CA GLY A 79 0.42 3.25 -5.62
C GLY A 79 0.31 4.43 -4.65
N LEU A 80 1.11 4.46 -3.58
CA LEU A 80 1.15 5.58 -2.65
C LEU A 80 1.92 6.76 -3.25
N ASN A 81 1.26 7.91 -3.33
CA ASN A 81 1.87 9.18 -3.74
C ASN A 81 2.59 9.84 -2.55
N LEU A 82 1.99 9.76 -1.37
CA LEU A 82 2.60 10.19 -0.12
C LEU A 82 2.62 9.03 0.88
N MET A 83 3.66 8.97 1.70
CA MET A 83 3.80 7.95 2.74
C MET A 83 4.48 8.53 3.96
N GLY A 84 4.03 8.11 5.14
CA GLY A 84 4.71 8.31 6.40
C GLY A 84 4.50 7.07 7.27
N TYR A 85 5.43 6.79 8.17
CA TYR A 85 5.28 5.65 9.08
C TYR A 85 6.04 5.89 10.38
N ASN A 86 5.63 5.18 11.42
CA ASN A 86 6.31 5.14 12.69
C ASN A 86 6.41 3.68 13.18
N ASP A 87 6.58 3.48 14.49
CA ASP A 87 6.70 2.14 15.05
C ASP A 87 5.41 1.31 15.03
N GLU A 88 4.25 1.95 14.94
CA GLU A 88 2.95 1.28 15.07
C GLU A 88 2.11 1.38 13.78
N TYR A 89 2.27 2.46 13.03
CA TYR A 89 1.39 2.78 11.92
C TYR A 89 2.16 3.15 10.65
N LEU A 90 1.53 2.84 9.52
CA LEU A 90 1.80 3.34 8.19
C LEU A 90 0.62 4.24 7.79
N ALA A 91 0.89 5.46 7.38
CA ALA A 91 -0.07 6.36 6.78
C ALA A 91 0.35 6.71 5.35
N GLY A 92 -0.60 7.01 4.48
CA GLY A 92 -0.27 7.39 3.12
C GLY A 92 -1.42 7.97 2.34
N LYS A 93 -1.11 8.50 1.16
CA LYS A 93 -2.09 9.00 0.20
C LYS A 93 -2.04 8.15 -1.06
N ARG A 94 -3.20 7.68 -1.52
CA ARG A 94 -3.34 6.91 -2.75
C ARG A 94 -4.45 7.51 -3.61
N GLY A 95 -4.08 8.06 -4.76
CA GLY A 95 -5.04 8.83 -5.56
C GLY A 95 -5.53 10.02 -4.74
N ASP A 96 -6.84 10.09 -4.49
CA ASP A 96 -7.47 11.14 -3.68
C ASP A 96 -7.70 10.71 -2.22
N ASP A 97 -7.55 9.42 -1.91
CA ASP A 97 -7.84 8.87 -0.59
C ASP A 97 -6.61 8.86 0.34
N TYR A 98 -6.85 8.97 1.63
CA TYR A 98 -5.85 8.85 2.68
C TYR A 98 -6.03 7.53 3.42
N ILE A 99 -4.94 6.86 3.77
CA ILE A 99 -4.98 5.56 4.45
C ILE A 99 -4.22 5.60 5.78
N LEU A 100 -4.70 4.82 6.74
CA LEU A 100 -4.01 4.48 7.97
C LEU A 100 -4.05 2.98 8.17
N TYR A 101 -2.88 2.38 8.35
CA TYR A 101 -2.71 0.98 8.62
C TYR A 101 -1.90 0.80 9.90
N ARG A 102 -2.44 0.05 10.87
CA ARG A 102 -1.66 -0.38 12.03
C ARG A 102 -0.95 -1.69 11.72
N PHE A 103 0.36 -1.74 11.92
CA PHE A 103 1.12 -2.94 11.59
C PHE A 103 0.60 -4.16 12.34
N GLY A 104 0.22 -5.19 11.57
CA GLY A 104 -0.25 -6.47 12.08
C GLY A 104 -1.74 -6.52 12.38
N GLU A 105 -2.50 -5.47 12.07
CA GLU A 105 -3.95 -5.55 12.02
C GLU A 105 -4.43 -6.09 10.67
N ARG A 106 -5.68 -6.55 10.65
CA ARG A 106 -6.31 -7.08 9.44
C ARG A 106 -6.95 -5.99 8.60
N GLN A 107 -6.99 -4.76 9.07
CA GLN A 107 -7.78 -3.69 8.48
C GLN A 107 -6.91 -2.49 8.15
N VAL A 108 -7.25 -1.84 7.05
CA VAL A 108 -6.78 -0.50 6.71
C VAL A 108 -7.97 0.45 6.82
N LEU A 109 -7.75 1.58 7.47
CA LEU A 109 -8.72 2.67 7.52
C LEU A 109 -8.47 3.60 6.35
N VAL A 110 -9.52 3.98 5.64
CA VAL A 110 -9.47 4.92 4.52
C VAL A 110 -10.28 6.16 4.88
N PHE A 111 -9.68 7.32 4.71
CA PHE A 111 -10.21 8.63 5.06
C PHE A 111 -10.37 9.48 3.80
N PRO A 112 -11.41 10.33 3.74
CA PRO A 112 -11.69 11.17 2.57
C PRO A 112 -10.69 12.31 2.40
N ASP A 113 -10.02 12.74 3.48
CA ASP A 113 -9.06 13.84 3.45
C ASP A 113 -8.00 13.75 4.55
N GLU A 114 -6.96 14.57 4.39
CA GLU A 114 -5.81 14.61 5.30
C GLU A 114 -6.16 15.11 6.69
N TYR A 115 -7.13 16.01 6.79
CA TYR A 115 -7.54 16.59 8.07
C TYR A 115 -8.14 15.50 8.97
N THR A 116 -9.00 14.67 8.39
CA THR A 116 -9.66 13.55 9.07
C THR A 116 -8.65 12.47 9.48
N LEU A 117 -7.68 12.14 8.60
CA LEU A 117 -6.55 11.28 8.96
C LEU A 117 -5.75 11.84 10.15
N ASN A 118 -5.43 13.15 10.13
CA ASN A 118 -4.65 13.78 11.18
C ASN A 118 -5.38 13.86 12.53
N GLN A 119 -6.71 14.00 12.52
CA GLN A 119 -7.52 13.85 13.73
C GLN A 119 -7.39 12.43 14.29
N ALA A 120 -7.59 11.41 13.45
CA ALA A 120 -7.49 10.01 13.85
C ALA A 120 -6.11 9.66 14.43
N LEU A 121 -5.03 10.24 13.88
CA LEU A 121 -3.67 10.12 14.41
C LEU A 121 -3.52 10.83 15.77
N THR A 122 -4.04 12.05 15.89
CA THR A 122 -3.97 12.85 17.12
C THR A 122 -4.66 12.15 18.29
N GLU A 123 -5.86 11.59 18.06
CA GLU A 123 -6.60 10.83 19.09
C GLU A 123 -5.86 9.57 19.55
N ARG A 124 -5.05 8.99 18.66
CA ARG A 124 -4.18 7.84 18.95
C ARG A 124 -2.82 8.25 19.55
N ASN A 125 -2.61 9.53 19.84
CA ASN A 125 -1.33 10.11 20.24
C ASN A 125 -0.17 9.77 19.28
N GLN A 126 -0.49 9.73 17.98
CA GLN A 126 0.46 9.46 16.91
C GLN A 126 0.73 10.73 16.12
N GLN A 127 1.97 10.87 15.67
CA GLN A 127 2.36 11.91 14.72
C GLN A 127 3.12 11.27 13.58
N ILE A 128 2.60 11.43 12.36
CA ILE A 128 3.19 10.87 11.13
C ILE A 128 3.18 11.97 10.07
N ASP A 129 4.36 12.29 9.57
CA ASP A 129 4.54 13.25 8.47
C ASP A 129 4.54 12.50 7.14
N LEU A 130 3.66 12.92 6.22
CA LEU A 130 3.50 12.31 4.91
C LEU A 130 4.49 12.91 3.91
N LYS A 131 5.36 12.05 3.36
CA LYS A 131 6.44 12.45 2.45
C LYS A 131 6.23 11.88 1.06
N ASP A 132 6.63 12.66 0.07
CA ASP A 132 6.67 12.22 -1.33
C ASP A 132 7.76 11.16 -1.56
N ILE A 133 7.61 10.35 -2.61
CA ILE A 133 8.55 9.29 -2.99
C ILE A 133 10.01 9.79 -3.14
N SER A 134 10.20 11.06 -3.52
CA SER A 134 11.52 11.68 -3.63
C SER A 134 12.26 11.86 -2.30
N SER A 135 11.56 11.72 -1.16
CA SER A 135 12.11 11.89 0.20
C SER A 135 12.61 10.58 0.83
N TYR A 136 12.38 9.44 0.16
CA TYR A 136 12.95 8.14 0.49
C TYR A 136 14.11 7.81 -0.46
#